data_AF-A0A9P0B3X6-F1
#
_entry.id   AF-A0A9P0B3X6-F1
#
_cell.length_a   1.000
_cell.length_b   1.000
_cell.length_c   1.000
_cell.angle_alpha   90.00
_cell.angle_beta   90.00
_cell.angle_gamma   90.00
#
_symmetry.space_group_name_H-M   'P 1'
#
loop_
_entity.id
_entity.type
_entity.pdbx_description
1 polymer ?
#
loop_
_entity_poly.entity_id
_entity_poly.type
_entity_poly.pdbx_seq_one_letter_code
_entity_poly.pdbx_strand_id
1 'polypeptide(L)'
;MEGNDPSRIEMKEDKGFILFGRDISKIPCFRNSLLYGMGGGISLGLGHFMFNSRPLKACNFAVYSFSLITLAYWIQCRYNYSVQKFEMLKVQELLRQNALYEGTPKDKPVPEVMDV
;
A
#
# COMPACT_ATOMS: atom_id res chain seq x y z
N MET A 1 -42.35 12.74 6.73
CA MET A 1 -41.92 13.80 7.66
C MET A 1 -40.68 13.25 8.35
N GLU A 2 -39.55 13.93 8.14
CA GLU A 2 -38.25 13.84 8.85
C GLU A 2 -37.82 12.44 9.34
N GLY A 3 -36.83 11.77 8.76
CA GLY A 3 -35.51 12.31 8.45
C GLY A 3 -34.68 12.42 9.73
N ASN A 4 -34.18 11.30 10.27
CA ASN A 4 -33.22 11.34 11.37
C ASN A 4 -32.33 10.08 11.47
N ASP A 5 -31.01 10.30 11.32
CA ASP A 5 -29.90 9.63 12.04
C ASP A 5 -29.38 8.24 11.57
N PRO A 6 -28.06 7.92 11.55
CA PRO A 6 -26.82 8.70 11.68
C PRO A 6 -25.80 8.32 10.56
N SER A 7 -25.91 8.91 9.36
CA SER A 7 -24.90 8.72 8.29
C SER A 7 -23.55 9.39 8.58
N ARG A 8 -23.25 9.67 9.85
CA ARG A 8 -22.04 10.34 10.31
C ARG A 8 -21.15 9.32 11.02
N ILE A 9 -20.50 8.46 10.25
CA ILE A 9 -19.14 8.12 10.64
C ILE A 9 -18.33 9.35 10.25
N GLU A 10 -18.23 10.28 11.22
CA GLU A 10 -17.21 11.31 11.23
C GLU A 10 -15.87 10.60 11.04
N MET A 11 -15.36 10.60 9.81
CA MET A 11 -13.95 10.36 9.57
C MET A 11 -13.22 11.56 10.14
N LYS A 12 -12.92 11.49 11.44
CA LYS A 12 -12.05 12.46 12.08
C LYS A 12 -10.71 12.36 11.38
N GLU A 13 -10.46 13.33 10.52
CA GLU A 13 -9.17 13.59 9.89
C GLU A 13 -8.21 14.03 11.00
N ASP A 14 -7.72 13.05 11.75
CA ASP A 14 -6.70 13.28 12.76
C ASP A 14 -5.38 13.55 12.03
N LYS A 15 -5.07 14.85 11.97
CA LYS A 15 -3.77 15.49 11.83
C LYS A 15 -2.62 14.48 11.71
N GLY A 16 -2.01 14.46 10.51
CA GLY A 16 -0.86 13.65 10.11
C GLY A 16 -0.16 12.92 11.26
N PHE A 17 -0.43 11.62 11.38
CA PHE A 17 0.24 10.75 12.34
C PHE A 17 1.75 10.76 12.05
N ILE A 18 2.52 11.42 12.92
CA ILE A 18 3.98 11.36 12.95
C ILE A 18 4.34 10.06 13.66
N LEU A 19 4.33 8.94 12.94
CA LEU A 19 4.81 7.66 13.46
C LEU A 19 6.20 7.40 12.87
N PHE A 20 7.21 7.30 13.74
CA PHE A 20 8.64 7.08 13.42
C PHE A 20 9.49 8.29 13.01
N GLY A 21 9.15 9.53 13.40
CA GLY A 21 10.07 10.69 13.25
C GLY A 21 10.55 10.95 11.81
N ARG A 22 9.88 10.37 10.82
CA ARG A 22 10.17 10.42 9.40
C ARG A 22 8.82 10.42 8.70
N ASP A 23 8.61 11.39 7.81
CA ASP A 23 7.37 11.56 7.05
C ASP A 23 6.83 10.22 6.53
N ILE A 24 5.64 9.85 6.98
CA ILE A 24 4.91 8.68 6.49
C ILE A 24 4.59 8.82 4.99
N SER A 25 4.53 10.06 4.48
CA SER A 25 4.47 10.35 3.04
C SER A 25 5.66 9.81 2.25
N LYS A 26 6.79 9.50 2.90
CA LYS A 26 8.01 9.01 2.24
C LYS A 26 8.08 7.48 2.16
N ILE A 27 7.16 6.75 2.79
CA ILE A 27 7.12 5.29 2.79
C ILE A 27 5.88 4.84 1.99
N PRO A 28 6.00 4.60 0.67
CA PRO A 28 4.85 4.31 -0.19
C PRO A 28 4.09 3.04 0.23
N CYS A 29 4.76 2.05 0.83
CA CYS A 29 4.11 0.83 1.33
C CYS A 29 3.02 1.08 2.36
N PHE A 30 3.27 1.94 3.36
CA PHE A 30 2.34 2.09 4.49
C PHE A 30 1.12 2.93 4.10
N ARG A 31 1.34 4.01 3.33
CA ARG A 31 0.27 4.90 2.86
C ARG A 31 -0.73 4.15 1.98
N ASN A 32 -0.26 3.38 1.01
CA ASN A 32 -1.14 2.64 0.11
C ASN A 32 -1.92 1.57 0.88
N SER A 33 -1.25 0.80 1.75
CA SER A 33 -1.90 -0.23 2.59
C SER A 33 -3.03 0.33 3.46
N LEU A 34 -2.85 1.53 4.02
CA LEU A 34 -3.86 2.20 4.84
C LEU A 34 -5.03 2.73 4.02
N LEU A 35 -4.76 3.36 2.88
CA LEU A 35 -5.80 3.88 1.98
C LEU A 35 -6.68 2.75 1.46
N TYR A 36 -6.07 1.66 0.98
CA TYR A 36 -6.81 0.47 0.55
C TYR A 36 -7.50 -0.24 1.71
N GLY A 37 -6.87 -0.28 2.90
CA GLY A 37 -7.46 -0.82 4.13
C GLY A 37 -8.73 -0.08 4.51
N MET A 38 -8.68 1.25 4.62
CA MET A 38 -9.85 2.08 4.97
C MET A 38 -10.93 1.97 3.90
N GLY A 39 -10.57 2.13 2.62
CA GLY A 39 -11.51 2.03 1.51
C GLY A 39 -12.23 0.67 1.49
N GLY A 40 -11.46 -0.43 1.52
CA GLY A 40 -12.01 -1.78 1.51
C GLY A 40 -12.78 -2.13 2.80
N GLY A 41 -12.29 -1.69 3.95
CA GLY A 41 -12.95 -1.89 5.25
C GLY A 41 -14.30 -1.19 5.33
N ILE A 42 -14.39 0.05 4.85
CA ILE A 42 -15.65 0.82 4.78
C ILE A 42 -16.61 0.19 3.77
N SER A 43 -16.15 -0.15 2.56
CA SER A 43 -17.01 -0.78 1.53
C SER A 43 -17.57 -2.14 2.00
N LEU A 44 -16.74 -3.01 2.57
CA LEU A 44 -17.18 -4.31 3.08
C LEU A 44 -18.05 -4.19 4.34
N GLY A 45 -17.71 -3.25 5.23
CA GLY A 45 -18.50 -2.97 6.44
C GLY A 45 -19.90 -2.46 6.12
N LEU A 46 -20.02 -1.50 5.19
CA LEU A 46 -21.31 -0.98 4.73
C LEU A 46 -22.12 -2.03 3.97
N GLY A 47 -21.49 -2.81 3.07
CA GLY A 47 -22.15 -3.91 2.38
C GLY A 47 -22.71 -4.97 3.34
N HIS A 48 -21.92 -5.34 4.36
CA HIS A 48 -22.35 -6.31 5.37
C HIS A 48 -23.46 -5.75 6.29
N PHE A 49 -23.42 -4.45 6.61
CA PHE A 49 -24.47 -3.79 7.38
C PHE A 49 -25.82 -3.75 6.64
N MET A 50 -25.80 -3.52 5.32
CA MET A 50 -27.02 -3.54 4.50
C MET A 50 -27.68 -4.92 4.46
N PHE A 51 -26.88 -5.99 4.48
CA PHE A 51 -27.39 -7.36 4.42
C PHE A 51 -27.84 -7.88 5.79
N ASN A 52 -27.18 -7.43 6.87
CA ASN A 52 -27.39 -7.90 8.22
C ASN A 52 -27.56 -6.68 9.12
N SER A 53 -28.81 -6.32 9.45
CA SER A 53 -29.24 -5.09 10.16
C SER A 53 -28.74 -4.94 11.61
N ARG A 54 -27.53 -5.43 11.93
CA ARG A 54 -26.92 -5.47 13.25
C ARG A 54 -25.61 -4.66 13.27
N PRO A 55 -25.63 -3.40 13.74
CA PRO A 55 -24.47 -2.51 13.67
C PRO A 55 -23.25 -3.03 14.47
N LEU A 56 -23.47 -3.68 15.63
CA LEU A 56 -22.37 -4.24 16.43
C LEU A 56 -21.54 -5.30 15.67
N LYS A 57 -22.20 -6.14 14.87
CA LYS A 57 -21.51 -7.17 14.09
C LYS A 57 -20.78 -6.56 12.89
N ALA A 58 -21.33 -5.48 12.31
CA ALA A 58 -20.69 -4.76 11.21
C ALA A 58 -19.38 -4.07 11.64
N CYS A 59 -19.33 -3.45 12.82
CA CYS A 59 -18.09 -2.83 13.32
C CYS A 59 -16.96 -3.85 13.53
N ASN A 60 -17.25 -4.98 14.18
CA ASN A 60 -16.25 -6.04 14.36
C ASN A 60 -15.76 -6.57 12.99
N PHE A 61 -16.68 -6.77 12.05
CA PHE A 61 -16.36 -7.21 10.70
C PHE A 61 -15.51 -6.19 9.93
N ALA A 62 -15.80 -4.89 10.06
CA ALA A 62 -15.02 -3.80 9.46
C ALA A 62 -13.59 -3.74 10.01
N VAL A 63 -13.41 -3.95 11.32
CA VAL A 63 -12.07 -4.01 11.95
C VAL A 63 -11.29 -5.24 11.46
N TYR A 64 -11.95 -6.40 11.33
CA TYR A 64 -11.32 -7.60 10.78
C TYR A 64 -10.93 -7.43 9.32
N SER A 65 -11.81 -6.88 8.48
CA SER A 65 -11.53 -6.66 7.06
C SER A 65 -10.44 -5.62 6.85
N PHE A 66 -10.49 -4.49 7.57
CA PHE A 66 -9.44 -3.47 7.57
C PHE A 66 -8.08 -4.08 7.94
N SER A 67 -8.02 -4.82 9.06
CA SER A 67 -6.78 -5.43 9.55
C SER A 67 -6.20 -6.43 8.55
N LEU A 68 -7.04 -7.28 7.96
CA LEU A 68 -6.62 -8.26 6.95
C LEU A 68 -6.09 -7.59 5.68
N ILE A 69 -6.79 -6.57 5.15
CA ILE A 69 -6.37 -5.86 3.94
C ILE A 69 -5.03 -5.16 4.18
N THR A 70 -4.91 -4.44 5.29
CA THR A 70 -3.67 -3.73 5.63
C THR A 70 -2.51 -4.71 5.83
N LEU A 71 -2.70 -5.82 6.53
CA LEU A 71 -1.65 -6.85 6.72
C LEU A 71 -1.25 -7.53 5.41
N ALA A 72 -2.22 -7.90 4.57
CA ALA A 72 -1.95 -8.52 3.29
C ALA A 72 -1.11 -7.60 2.38
N TYR A 73 -1.50 -6.34 2.28
CA TYR A 73 -0.78 -5.35 1.49
C TYR A 73 0.62 -5.07 2.06
N TRP A 74 0.74 -5.03 3.39
CA TRP A 74 2.03 -4.85 4.07
C TRP A 74 3.01 -5.98 3.74
N ILE A 75 2.57 -7.24 3.84
CA ILE A 75 3.41 -8.41 3.56
C ILE A 75 3.84 -8.40 2.10
N GLN A 76 2.90 -8.16 1.17
CA GLN A 76 3.19 -8.03 -0.26
C GLN A 76 4.24 -6.94 -0.53
N CYS A 77 4.07 -5.76 0.06
CA CYS A 77 4.98 -4.65 -0.16
C CYS A 77 6.38 -4.93 0.40
N ARG A 78 6.48 -5.54 1.60
CA ARG A 78 7.76 -5.98 2.20
C ARG A 78 8.46 -7.03 1.35
N TYR A 79 7.70 -7.95 0.76
CA TYR A 79 8.24 -8.97 -0.11
C TYR A 79 8.83 -8.35 -1.38
N ASN A 80 8.02 -7.57 -2.10
CA ASN A 80 8.45 -6.91 -3.34
C ASN A 80 9.61 -5.95 -3.11
N TYR A 81 9.60 -5.18 -2.01
CA TYR A 81 10.71 -4.29 -1.67
C TYR A 81 12.02 -5.04 -1.43
N SER A 82 11.95 -6.22 -0.80
CA SER A 82 13.14 -7.04 -0.58
C SER A 82 13.67 -7.57 -1.91
N VAL A 83 12.79 -8.07 -2.79
CA VAL A 83 13.15 -8.57 -4.12
C VAL A 83 13.75 -7.47 -5.00
N GLN A 84 13.07 -6.32 -5.13
CA GLN A 84 13.53 -5.20 -5.96
C GLN A 84 14.87 -4.63 -5.49
N LYS A 85 15.15 -4.64 -4.18
CA LYS A 85 16.47 -4.24 -3.67
C LYS A 85 17.59 -5.13 -4.20
N PHE A 86 17.37 -6.44 -4.29
CA PHE A 86 18.37 -7.35 -4.86
C PHE A 86 18.58 -7.11 -6.35
N GLU A 87 17.50 -6.84 -7.09
CA GLU A 87 17.59 -6.52 -8.52
C GLU A 87 18.31 -5.20 -8.78
N MET A 88 18.01 -4.15 -8.01
CA MET A 88 18.70 -2.86 -8.09
C MET A 88 20.21 -3.00 -7.88
N LEU A 89 20.63 -3.81 -6.89
CA LEU A 89 22.06 -4.09 -6.66
C LEU A 89 22.69 -4.80 -7.86
N LYS A 90 21.98 -5.75 -8.48
CA LYS A 90 22.46 -6.46 -9.66
C LYS A 90 22.55 -5.55 -10.89
N VAL A 91 21.54 -4.71 -11.11
CA VAL A 91 21.52 -3.73 -12.20
C VAL A 91 22.66 -2.72 -12.04
N GLN A 92 22.92 -2.27 -10.81
CA GLN A 92 24.02 -1.35 -10.51
C GLN A 92 25.40 -1.96 -10.83
N GLU A 93 25.59 -3.26 -10.57
CA GLU A 93 26.81 -3.96 -10.96
C GLU A 93 26.96 -4.06 -12.48
N LEU A 94 25.88 -4.40 -13.20
CA LEU A 94 25.90 -4.45 -14.66
C LEU A 94 26.17 -3.06 -15.28
N LEU A 95 25.53 -2.01 -14.77
CA LEU A 95 25.79 -0.63 -15.19
C LEU A 95 27.24 -0.23 -14.94
N ARG A 96 27.81 -0.61 -13.78
CA ARG A 96 29.22 -0.33 -13.47
C ARG A 96 30.18 -1.05 -14.41
N GLN A 97 29.88 -2.31 -14.78
CA GLN A 97 30.68 -3.05 -15.75
C GLN A 97 30.58 -2.42 -17.14
N ASN A 98 29.37 -2.09 -17.61
CA ASN A 98 29.16 -1.47 -18.91
C ASN A 98 29.81 -0.08 -19.00
N ALA A 99 29.80 0.72 -17.92
CA ALA A 99 30.47 2.02 -17.87
C ALA A 99 32.00 1.94 -18.07
N LEU A 100 32.63 0.80 -17.78
CA LEU A 100 34.05 0.57 -18.07
C LEU A 100 34.31 0.16 -19.53
N TYR A 101 33.28 -0.30 -20.25
CA TYR A 101 33.37 -0.74 -21.65
C TYR A 101 32.76 0.25 -22.65
N GLU A 102 32.14 1.35 -22.19
CA GLU A 102 31.70 2.47 -23.03
C GLU A 102 32.86 2.94 -23.93
N GLY A 103 32.77 2.66 -25.24
CA GLY A 103 33.80 2.96 -26.24
C GLY A 103 34.52 1.76 -26.86
N THR A 104 34.20 0.52 -26.46
CA THR A 104 34.81 -0.72 -27.00
C THR A 104 33.80 -1.46 -27.91
N PRO A 105 34.18 -2.04 -29.06
CA PRO A 105 33.25 -2.68 -30.01
C PRO A 105 32.52 -3.97 -29.52
N LYS A 106 32.49 -4.24 -28.22
CA LYS A 106 31.77 -5.36 -27.60
C LYS A 106 30.67 -4.85 -26.67
N ASP A 107 29.65 -4.21 -27.23
CA ASP A 107 28.45 -3.82 -26.49
C ASP A 107 27.53 -5.03 -26.30
N LYS A 108 27.07 -5.28 -25.07
CA LYS A 108 26.00 -6.25 -24.78
C LYS A 108 24.72 -5.45 -24.46
N PRO A 109 23.59 -5.72 -25.14
CA PRO A 109 22.37 -4.96 -24.93
C PRO A 109 21.90 -5.11 -23.48
N VAL A 110 21.76 -3.97 -22.79
CA VAL A 110 21.15 -3.90 -21.45
C VAL A 110 19.66 -4.21 -21.60
N PRO A 111 19.11 -5.20 -20.88
CA PRO A 111 17.67 -5.44 -20.90
C PRO A 111 16.96 -4.21 -20.32
N GLU A 112 16.04 -3.68 -21.13
CA GLU A 112 15.16 -2.56 -20.83
C GLU A 112 14.48 -2.78 -19.47
N VAL A 113 14.74 -1.88 -18.53
CA VAL A 113 14.07 -1.86 -17.22
C VAL A 113 12.65 -1.36 -17.49
N MET A 114 11.66 -2.24 -17.34
CA MET A 114 10.25 -1.88 -17.38
C MET A 114 9.91 -1.14 -16.09
N ASP A 115 9.84 0.18 -16.16
CA ASP A 115 9.24 1.02 -15.12
C ASP A 115 7.73 0.70 -15.03
N VAL A 116 7.30 0.22 -13.85
CA VAL A 116 5.90 -0.07 -13.46
C VAL A 116 5.29 1.12 -12.73
#